data_AF-A0A966ARS9-F1
#
_entry.id   AF-A0A966ARS9-F1
#
_cell.length_a   1.000
_cell.length_b   1.000
_cell.length_c   1.000
_cell.angle_alpha   90.00
_cell.angle_beta   90.00
_cell.angle_gamma   90.00
#
_symmetry.space_group_name_H-M   'P 1'
#
loop_
_entity.id
_entity.type
_entity.pdbx_description
1 polymer ?
#
loop_
_entity_poly.entity_id
_entity_poly.type
_entity_poly.pdbx_seq_one_letter_code
_entity_poly.pdbx_strand_id
1 'polypeptide(L)'
;MKKSEAGLTLIEILVALGIFMMLGSSLVMFLRDGMSTWQIGESRREAYERAGAIMDLIGEDLRSSFTQSDPGPDNGLVDVLLLCDTDGFNRPRLRLVRTLSDETRNPVTRIAGSYTGGLAEVDYRNDSQEAILGILRAPGGLAEVAYLMGPESGSEVLWRGMKSPIGGESTLFDVANLLPDVDGIPMRSRPVADGVLYLAWSFWGGDRRRWSDGKSQQALPYWDSTRGILEPSADSGIAWDARSRDRHEDDVFPDTAEILLVLNPSRSRALARLTTDIGDDDDVLILDSVNEYSTNGQLHIRLDSEWILVGEIKGNSFVDCQRGVRGTQAAEHLRGTRAVSGTEFRRTIRIPGYRDARGPR
;
A
#
# COMPACT_ATOMS: atom_id res chain seq x y z
N MET A 1 -38.71 -29.88 -70.28
CA MET A 1 -37.94 -30.69 -69.30
C MET A 1 -38.10 -30.06 -67.92
N LYS A 2 -38.91 -30.67 -67.04
CA LYS A 2 -38.93 -30.31 -65.61
C LYS A 2 -37.75 -31.02 -64.94
N LYS A 3 -36.79 -30.26 -64.40
CA LYS A 3 -35.78 -30.82 -63.48
C LYS A 3 -36.52 -31.36 -62.26
N SER A 4 -36.32 -32.63 -61.91
CA SER A 4 -36.72 -33.14 -60.61
C SER A 4 -35.81 -32.49 -59.58
N GLU A 5 -36.35 -31.63 -58.72
CA GLU A 5 -35.67 -31.22 -57.50
C GLU A 5 -35.55 -32.47 -56.62
N ALA A 6 -34.33 -32.97 -56.46
CA ALA A 6 -34.05 -34.07 -55.56
C ALA A 6 -34.30 -33.56 -54.12
N GLY A 7 -35.35 -34.06 -53.49
CA GLY A 7 -35.63 -33.79 -52.09
C GLY A 7 -34.52 -34.35 -51.21
N LEU A 8 -34.02 -33.55 -50.26
CA LEU A 8 -33.05 -33.96 -49.25
C LEU A 8 -33.54 -35.22 -48.53
N THR A 9 -32.67 -36.21 -48.41
CA THR A 9 -32.97 -37.42 -47.65
C THR A 9 -33.00 -37.08 -46.16
N LEU A 10 -33.83 -37.80 -45.38
CA LEU A 10 -33.92 -37.62 -43.92
C LEU A 10 -32.53 -37.69 -43.24
N ILE A 11 -31.64 -38.53 -43.78
CA ILE A 11 -30.26 -38.70 -43.31
C ILE A 11 -29.44 -37.43 -43.54
N GLU A 12 -29.53 -36.80 -44.72
CA GLU A 12 -28.80 -35.55 -45.00
C GLU A 12 -29.27 -34.40 -44.11
N ILE A 13 -30.57 -34.31 -43.81
CA ILE A 13 -31.10 -33.30 -42.87
C ILE A 13 -30.55 -33.54 -41.46
N LEU A 14 -30.51 -34.80 -41.01
CA LEU A 14 -29.96 -35.16 -39.69
C LEU A 14 -28.46 -34.86 -39.60
N VAL A 15 -27.68 -35.18 -40.64
CA VAL A 15 -26.25 -34.90 -40.70
C VAL A 15 -26.00 -33.39 -40.72
N ALA A 16 -26.73 -32.64 -41.55
CA ALA A 16 -26.62 -31.18 -41.63
C ALA A 16 -26.96 -30.52 -40.28
N LEU A 17 -28.01 -30.98 -39.60
CA LEU A 17 -28.39 -30.50 -38.27
C LEU A 17 -27.31 -30.81 -37.22
N GLY A 18 -26.74 -32.02 -37.25
CA GLY A 18 -25.68 -32.43 -36.33
C GLY A 18 -24.42 -31.59 -36.51
N ILE A 19 -23.99 -31.36 -37.76
CA ILE A 19 -22.86 -30.49 -38.08
C ILE A 19 -23.17 -29.05 -37.64
N PHE A 20 -24.38 -28.55 -37.89
CA PHE A 20 -24.77 -27.21 -37.48
C PHE A 20 -24.75 -27.03 -35.96
N MET A 21 -25.27 -28.00 -35.20
CA MET A 21 -25.21 -27.97 -33.73
C MET A 21 -23.77 -28.04 -33.22
N MET A 22 -22.91 -28.85 -33.83
CA MET A 22 -21.51 -28.98 -33.45
C MET A 22 -20.71 -27.69 -33.75
N LEU A 23 -20.92 -27.09 -34.92
CA LEU A 23 -20.29 -25.82 -35.29
C LEU A 23 -20.83 -24.66 -34.44
N GLY A 24 -22.14 -24.63 -34.19
CA GLY A 24 -22.77 -23.63 -33.35
C GLY A 24 -22.27 -23.69 -31.90
N SER A 25 -22.17 -24.88 -31.31
CA SER A 25 -21.66 -25.05 -29.95
C SER A 25 -20.17 -24.70 -29.85
N SER A 26 -19.37 -25.10 -30.83
CA SER A 26 -17.95 -24.75 -30.93
C SER A 26 -17.74 -23.25 -31.00
N LEU A 27 -18.51 -22.53 -31.84
CA LEU A 27 -18.43 -21.07 -31.95
C LEU A 27 -18.78 -20.38 -30.61
N VAL A 28 -19.83 -20.83 -29.93
CA VAL A 28 -20.22 -20.29 -28.62
C VAL A 28 -19.12 -20.55 -27.58
N MET A 29 -18.50 -21.73 -27.59
CA MET A 29 -17.39 -22.06 -26.69
C MET A 29 -16.18 -21.16 -26.95
N PHE A 30 -15.78 -20.96 -28.22
CA PHE A 30 -14.70 -20.05 -28.58
C PHE A 30 -14.97 -18.61 -28.16
N LEU A 31 -16.21 -18.12 -28.31
CA LEU A 31 -16.58 -16.78 -27.86
C LEU A 31 -16.51 -16.66 -26.33
N ARG A 32 -16.96 -17.68 -25.59
CA ARG A 32 -16.90 -17.71 -24.12
C ARG A 32 -15.46 -17.74 -23.63
N ASP A 33 -14.61 -18.55 -24.26
CA ASP A 33 -13.18 -18.66 -23.91
C ASP A 33 -12.43 -17.37 -24.25
N GLY A 34 -12.72 -16.76 -25.41
CA GLY A 34 -12.18 -15.46 -25.80
C GLY A 34 -12.60 -14.34 -24.83
N MET A 35 -13.87 -14.28 -24.43
CA MET A 35 -14.37 -13.30 -23.46
C MET A 35 -13.74 -13.49 -22.08
N SER A 36 -13.67 -14.72 -21.57
CA SER A 36 -13.07 -14.98 -20.24
C SER A 36 -11.58 -14.63 -20.22
N THR A 37 -10.84 -15.00 -21.27
CA THR A 37 -9.42 -14.63 -21.42
C THR A 37 -9.23 -13.12 -21.46
N TRP A 38 -10.06 -12.41 -22.24
CA TRP A 38 -10.03 -10.96 -22.29
C TRP A 38 -10.36 -10.32 -20.94
N GLN A 39 -11.38 -10.82 -20.23
CA GLN A 39 -11.74 -10.31 -18.91
C GLN A 39 -10.63 -10.50 -17.87
N ILE A 40 -9.94 -11.65 -17.89
CA ILE A 40 -8.77 -11.89 -17.02
C ILE A 40 -7.63 -10.94 -17.37
N GLY A 41 -7.36 -10.76 -18.67
CA GLY A 41 -6.34 -9.83 -19.14
C GLY A 41 -6.61 -8.39 -18.70
N GLU A 42 -7.86 -7.94 -18.86
CA GLU A 42 -8.27 -6.59 -18.51
C GLU A 42 -8.22 -6.34 -16.99
N SER A 43 -8.70 -7.29 -16.18
CA SER A 43 -8.61 -7.19 -14.72
C SER A 43 -7.16 -7.13 -14.24
N ARG A 44 -6.24 -7.86 -14.87
CA ARG A 44 -4.81 -7.78 -14.56
C ARG A 44 -4.25 -6.41 -14.95
N ARG A 45 -4.52 -5.95 -16.18
CA ARG A 45 -4.06 -4.64 -16.68
C ARG A 45 -4.45 -3.52 -15.72
N GLU A 46 -5.72 -3.47 -15.34
CA GLU A 46 -6.25 -2.47 -14.40
C GLU A 46 -5.56 -2.54 -13.03
N ALA A 47 -5.34 -3.75 -12.49
CA ALA A 47 -4.65 -3.92 -11.22
C ALA A 47 -3.19 -3.42 -11.27
N TYR A 48 -2.47 -3.71 -12.37
CA TYR A 48 -1.11 -3.20 -12.59
C TYR A 48 -1.06 -1.68 -12.76
N GLU A 49 -2.05 -1.08 -13.43
CA GLU A 49 -2.14 0.38 -13.58
C GLU A 49 -2.41 1.08 -12.24
N ARG A 50 -3.36 0.56 -11.45
CA ARG A 50 -3.64 1.06 -10.09
C ARG A 50 -2.43 0.92 -9.18
N ALA A 51 -1.80 -0.26 -9.17
CA ALA A 51 -0.58 -0.50 -8.39
C ALA A 51 0.56 0.42 -8.83
N GLY A 52 0.74 0.60 -10.14
CA GLY A 52 1.74 1.50 -10.72
C GLY A 52 1.57 2.94 -10.23
N ALA A 53 0.35 3.49 -10.33
CA ALA A 53 0.06 4.86 -9.87
C ALA A 53 0.38 5.08 -8.38
N ILE A 54 -0.02 4.13 -7.52
CA ILE A 54 0.25 4.20 -6.07
C ILE A 54 1.75 4.06 -5.78
N MET A 55 2.41 3.08 -6.40
CA MET A 55 3.83 2.79 -6.19
C MET A 55 4.74 3.88 -6.76
N ASP A 56 4.34 4.56 -7.84
CA ASP A 56 5.07 5.70 -8.39
C ASP A 56 4.95 6.91 -7.47
N LEU A 57 3.76 7.18 -6.91
CA LEU A 57 3.56 8.25 -5.94
C LEU A 57 4.43 8.03 -4.68
N ILE A 58 4.34 6.87 -4.04
CA ILE A 58 5.15 6.54 -2.85
C ILE A 58 6.65 6.51 -3.21
N GLY A 59 6.98 5.94 -4.37
CA GLY A 59 8.36 5.85 -4.85
C GLY A 59 8.99 7.22 -5.10
N GLU A 60 8.22 8.19 -5.59
CA GLU A 60 8.69 9.56 -5.81
C GLU A 60 8.96 10.29 -4.50
N ASP A 61 8.08 10.14 -3.50
CA ASP A 61 8.30 10.70 -2.16
C ASP A 61 9.53 10.09 -1.49
N LEU A 62 9.70 8.77 -1.58
CA LEU A 62 10.89 8.08 -1.07
C LEU A 62 12.18 8.54 -1.78
N ARG A 63 12.17 8.69 -3.10
CA ARG A 63 13.33 9.21 -3.85
C ARG A 63 13.62 10.68 -3.56
N SER A 64 12.60 11.44 -3.19
CA SER A 64 12.74 12.85 -2.82
C SER A 64 13.02 13.05 -1.33
N SER A 65 13.28 11.97 -0.57
CA SER A 65 13.59 12.07 0.85
C SER A 65 14.79 12.99 1.06
N PHE A 66 14.61 13.96 1.96
CA PHE A 66 15.69 14.85 2.37
C PHE A 66 16.42 14.15 3.53
N THR A 67 17.72 13.96 3.39
CA THR A 67 18.55 13.19 4.33
C THR A 67 19.70 13.99 4.92
N GLN A 68 19.87 15.23 4.47
CA GLN A 68 20.92 16.13 4.96
C GLN A 68 20.41 16.83 6.22
N SER A 69 21.24 16.92 7.23
CA SER A 69 21.01 17.88 8.31
C SER A 69 21.57 19.21 7.84
N ASP A 70 20.70 20.15 7.47
CA ASP A 70 21.12 21.53 7.25
C ASP A 70 20.78 22.32 8.53
N PRO A 71 21.76 22.87 9.26
CA PRO A 71 21.46 23.84 10.29
C PRO A 71 20.81 25.05 9.59
N GLY A 72 19.56 25.35 9.93
CA GLY A 72 18.88 26.54 9.40
C GLY A 72 19.64 27.82 9.75
N PRO A 73 19.20 28.99 9.21
CA PRO A 73 19.90 30.27 9.36
C PRO A 73 20.22 30.69 10.81
N ASP A 74 19.46 30.17 11.79
CA ASP A 74 19.63 30.45 13.22
C ASP A 74 20.32 29.30 14.00
N ASN A 75 21.06 28.40 13.31
CA ASN A 75 21.52 27.14 13.89
C ASN A 75 20.38 26.25 14.43
N GLY A 76 19.13 26.58 14.08
CA GLY A 76 17.97 25.76 14.36
C GLY A 76 18.06 24.48 13.56
N LEU A 77 18.15 23.35 14.25
CA LEU A 77 18.15 22.05 13.60
C LEU A 77 16.82 21.85 12.90
N VAL A 78 16.89 21.56 11.62
CA VAL A 78 15.74 21.08 10.87
C VAL A 78 15.51 19.64 11.31
N ASP A 79 14.33 19.35 11.87
CA ASP A 79 13.89 17.99 12.21
C ASP A 79 13.68 17.19 10.90
N VAL A 80 14.79 16.67 10.34
CA VAL A 80 14.78 15.82 9.15
C VAL A 80 14.62 14.38 9.58
N LEU A 81 13.41 13.85 9.44
CA LEU A 81 13.06 12.51 9.92
C LEU A 81 12.59 11.59 8.78
N LEU A 82 12.89 10.31 8.91
CA LEU A 82 12.18 9.21 8.28
C LEU A 82 11.79 8.21 9.36
N LEU A 83 10.49 8.00 9.52
CA LEU A 83 9.91 7.17 10.55
C LEU A 83 8.88 6.23 9.92
N CYS A 84 9.12 4.93 10.02
CA CYS A 84 8.15 3.90 9.73
C CYS A 84 7.86 3.14 11.01
N ASP A 85 6.67 3.34 11.56
CA ASP A 85 6.15 2.67 12.74
C ASP A 85 4.77 2.08 12.43
N THR A 86 4.00 1.74 13.46
CA THR A 86 2.66 1.17 13.31
C THR A 86 1.59 2.07 13.92
N ASP A 87 0.38 2.01 13.38
CA ASP A 87 -0.79 2.65 13.98
C ASP A 87 -1.38 1.81 15.13
N GLY A 88 -2.50 2.28 15.71
CA GLY A 88 -3.20 1.59 16.80
C GLY A 88 -3.79 0.22 16.45
N PHE A 89 -3.85 -0.13 15.16
CA PHE A 89 -4.26 -1.44 14.66
C PHE A 89 -3.06 -2.28 14.20
N ASN A 90 -1.84 -1.86 14.57
CA ASN A 90 -0.59 -2.50 14.20
C ASN A 90 -0.32 -2.54 12.68
N ARG A 91 -0.92 -1.61 11.92
CA ARG A 91 -0.68 -1.46 10.49
C ARG A 91 0.50 -0.52 10.27
N PRO A 92 1.45 -0.83 9.37
CA PRO A 92 2.55 0.07 9.09
C PRO A 92 2.08 1.44 8.61
N ARG A 93 2.80 2.49 9.00
CA ARG A 93 2.67 3.85 8.46
C ARG A 93 4.05 4.44 8.24
N LEU A 94 4.21 5.18 7.14
CA LEU A 94 5.49 5.80 6.78
C LEU A 94 5.37 7.31 6.83
N ARG A 95 6.34 7.97 7.44
CA ARG A 95 6.48 9.42 7.52
C ARG A 95 7.89 9.82 7.16
N LEU A 96 8.04 10.86 6.35
CA LEU A 96 9.35 11.33 5.93
C LEU A 96 9.33 12.81 5.58
N VAL A 97 10.49 13.45 5.70
CA VAL A 97 10.75 14.76 5.12
C VAL A 97 11.24 14.58 3.68
N ARG A 98 10.66 15.32 2.74
CA ARG A 98 11.09 15.35 1.34
C ARG A 98 11.34 16.76 0.83
N THR A 99 12.14 16.85 -0.22
CA THR A 99 12.28 18.10 -0.99
C THR A 99 11.00 18.39 -1.77
N LEU A 100 10.53 19.63 -1.69
CA LEU A 100 9.49 20.21 -2.54
C LEU A 100 10.10 20.71 -3.84
N SER A 101 10.43 19.78 -4.72
CA SER A 101 10.73 20.09 -6.13
C SER A 101 9.53 20.71 -6.88
N ASP A 102 8.34 20.67 -6.27
CA ASP A 102 7.08 21.13 -6.85
C ASP A 102 6.76 22.62 -6.67
N GLU A 103 7.64 23.45 -6.09
CA GLU A 103 7.39 24.91 -6.03
C GLU A 103 7.17 25.54 -7.43
N THR A 104 7.70 24.93 -8.50
CA THR A 104 7.43 25.35 -9.88
C THR A 104 6.19 24.72 -10.52
N ARG A 105 5.70 23.58 -10.02
CA ARG A 105 4.58 22.82 -10.63
C ARG A 105 3.26 23.01 -9.90
N ASN A 106 3.28 23.15 -8.57
CA ASN A 106 2.09 23.38 -7.77
C ASN A 106 1.87 24.90 -7.63
N PRO A 107 0.76 25.44 -8.20
CA PRO A 107 0.50 26.87 -8.18
C PRO A 107 0.32 27.42 -6.76
N VAL A 108 -0.11 26.60 -5.80
CA VAL A 108 -0.29 26.98 -4.38
C VAL A 108 1.05 27.21 -3.71
N THR A 109 1.93 26.21 -3.71
CA THR A 109 3.25 26.32 -3.05
C THR A 109 4.11 27.40 -3.69
N ARG A 110 3.90 27.68 -4.99
CA ARG A 110 4.60 28.76 -5.71
C ARG A 110 4.28 30.15 -5.18
N ILE A 111 3.04 30.38 -4.74
CA ILE A 111 2.60 31.69 -4.22
C ILE A 111 2.60 31.74 -2.70
N ALA A 112 2.77 30.60 -2.02
CA ALA A 112 2.98 30.53 -0.59
C ALA A 112 4.20 31.36 -0.18
N GLY A 113 4.06 32.18 0.87
CA GLY A 113 5.10 33.12 1.30
C GLY A 113 5.26 34.38 0.45
N SER A 114 4.40 34.63 -0.56
CA SER A 114 4.45 35.88 -1.35
C SER A 114 4.12 37.14 -0.54
N TYR A 115 3.45 36.98 0.61
CA TYR A 115 3.07 38.05 1.51
C TYR A 115 3.73 37.84 2.88
N THR A 116 4.12 38.94 3.53
CA THR A 116 4.72 38.90 4.87
C THR A 116 3.69 38.53 5.93
N GLY A 117 4.04 37.64 6.86
CA GLY A 117 3.20 37.32 8.02
C GLY A 117 2.21 36.17 7.81
N GLY A 118 2.46 35.28 6.85
CA GLY A 118 1.67 34.05 6.68
C GLY A 118 1.56 33.24 7.98
N LEU A 119 0.34 32.79 8.30
CA LEU A 119 0.04 31.99 9.48
C LEU A 119 -0.39 30.57 9.13
N ALA A 120 -0.85 30.34 7.90
CA ALA A 120 -1.34 29.07 7.42
C ALA A 120 -0.23 28.21 6.79
N GLU A 121 -0.47 26.92 6.70
CA GLU A 121 0.47 25.91 6.22
C GLU A 121 -0.15 25.17 5.06
N VAL A 122 0.66 24.67 4.13
CA VAL A 122 0.17 23.82 3.05
C VAL A 122 -0.08 22.43 3.60
N ASP A 123 -1.34 21.99 3.67
CA ASP A 123 -1.72 20.75 4.35
C ASP A 123 -2.89 19.98 3.72
N TYR A 124 -3.20 20.28 2.45
CA TYR A 124 -4.36 19.79 1.71
C TYR A 124 -5.72 20.32 2.14
N ARG A 125 -5.80 21.20 3.16
CA ARG A 125 -7.07 21.80 3.58
C ARG A 125 -7.12 23.26 3.22
N ASN A 126 -8.06 23.62 2.35
CA ASN A 126 -8.29 25.00 1.94
C ASN A 126 -7.07 25.75 1.38
N ASP A 127 -5.96 25.06 1.10
CA ASP A 127 -4.71 25.60 0.57
C ASP A 127 -4.93 26.63 -0.54
N SER A 128 -5.80 26.32 -1.51
CA SER A 128 -6.10 27.22 -2.64
C SER A 128 -6.68 28.56 -2.18
N GLN A 129 -7.56 28.55 -1.19
CA GLN A 129 -8.18 29.76 -0.64
C GLN A 129 -7.18 30.54 0.21
N GLU A 130 -6.39 29.85 1.03
CA GLU A 130 -5.35 30.44 1.86
C GLU A 130 -4.24 31.09 1.02
N ALA A 131 -3.92 30.47 -0.12
CA ALA A 131 -3.00 31.01 -1.11
C ALA A 131 -3.53 32.30 -1.74
N ILE A 132 -4.82 32.35 -2.10
CA ILE A 132 -5.49 33.56 -2.61
C ILE A 132 -5.51 34.67 -1.56
N LEU A 133 -5.73 34.31 -0.29
CA LEU A 133 -5.72 35.26 0.83
C LEU A 133 -4.30 35.72 1.21
N GLY A 134 -3.26 35.09 0.66
CA GLY A 134 -1.87 35.44 0.94
C GLY A 134 -1.41 35.07 2.35
N ILE A 135 -2.09 34.13 3.02
CA ILE A 135 -1.80 33.77 4.42
C ILE A 135 -0.94 32.52 4.55
N LEU A 136 -0.59 31.84 3.44
CA LEU A 136 0.31 30.69 3.46
C LEU A 136 1.75 31.09 3.78
N ARG A 137 2.38 30.35 4.68
CA ARG A 137 3.81 30.45 4.98
C ARG A 137 4.67 30.00 3.82
N ALA A 138 5.89 30.51 3.74
CA ALA A 138 6.87 30.05 2.77
C ALA A 138 7.20 28.55 3.01
N PRO A 139 7.19 27.71 1.96
CA PRO A 139 7.42 26.26 2.13
C PRO A 139 8.85 25.93 2.57
N GLY A 140 9.80 26.80 2.23
CA GLY A 140 11.22 26.59 2.52
C GLY A 140 11.83 25.40 1.74
N GLY A 141 11.23 24.99 0.63
CA GLY A 141 11.71 23.87 -0.19
C GLY A 141 11.55 22.48 0.41
N LEU A 142 10.92 22.32 1.59
CA LEU A 142 10.75 21.04 2.27
C LEU A 142 9.29 20.78 2.67
N ALA A 143 8.90 19.51 2.67
CA ALA A 143 7.59 19.07 3.17
C ALA A 143 7.72 17.79 3.98
N GLU A 144 6.86 17.65 4.99
CA GLU A 144 6.58 16.37 5.62
C GLU A 144 5.50 15.67 4.81
N VAL A 145 5.63 14.35 4.66
CA VAL A 145 4.62 13.51 4.03
C VAL A 145 4.38 12.27 4.87
N ALA A 146 3.13 11.81 4.89
CA ALA A 146 2.73 10.62 5.63
C ALA A 146 1.92 9.68 4.73
N TYR A 147 2.09 8.38 4.89
CA TYR A 147 1.26 7.34 4.27
C TYR A 147 0.67 6.47 5.37
N LEU A 148 -0.66 6.38 5.40
CA LEU A 148 -1.39 5.64 6.41
C LEU A 148 -2.69 5.07 5.84
N MET A 149 -3.10 3.92 6.38
CA MET A 149 -4.44 3.39 6.14
C MET A 149 -5.48 4.25 6.87
N GLY A 150 -6.72 4.24 6.38
CA GLY A 150 -7.80 5.02 7.01
C GLY A 150 -8.05 4.65 8.48
N PRO A 151 -8.76 5.50 9.23
CA PRO A 151 -8.82 5.47 10.70
C PRO A 151 -9.59 4.28 11.28
N GLU A 152 -10.29 3.51 10.44
CA GLU A 152 -11.00 2.30 10.83
C GLU A 152 -10.12 1.06 10.63
N SER A 153 -10.22 0.05 11.50
CA SER A 153 -9.40 -1.17 11.46
C SER A 153 -9.42 -1.89 10.10
N GLY A 154 -10.61 -1.96 9.47
CA GLY A 154 -10.83 -2.60 8.18
C GLY A 154 -10.63 -1.71 6.95
N SER A 155 -10.26 -0.44 7.13
CA SER A 155 -10.21 0.55 6.05
C SER A 155 -9.38 0.07 4.86
N GLU A 156 -9.96 0.20 3.66
CA GLU A 156 -9.28 -0.11 2.39
C GLU A 156 -8.84 1.16 1.65
N VAL A 157 -8.76 2.29 2.36
CA VAL A 157 -8.39 3.59 1.76
C VAL A 157 -7.00 3.97 2.23
N LEU A 158 -6.12 4.23 1.27
CA LEU A 158 -4.80 4.80 1.52
C LEU A 158 -4.90 6.32 1.53
N TRP A 159 -4.40 6.92 2.60
CA TRP A 159 -4.31 8.35 2.79
C TRP A 159 -2.88 8.82 2.65
N ARG A 160 -2.71 10.02 2.09
CA ARG A 160 -1.44 10.73 2.06
C ARG A 160 -1.56 12.04 2.80
N GLY A 161 -0.78 12.17 3.87
CA GLY A 161 -0.58 13.42 4.60
C GLY A 161 0.45 14.31 3.91
N MET A 162 0.30 15.62 4.06
CA MET A 162 1.30 16.60 3.62
C MET A 162 1.31 17.80 4.55
N LYS A 163 2.50 18.34 4.80
CA LYS A 163 2.68 19.58 5.54
C LYS A 163 3.88 20.36 5.01
N SER A 164 3.71 21.66 4.80
CA SER A 164 4.81 22.58 4.59
C SER A 164 4.51 23.98 5.16
N PRO A 165 5.47 24.67 5.81
CA PRO A 165 6.83 24.22 6.13
C PRO A 165 6.85 23.07 7.14
N ILE A 166 8.00 22.41 7.30
CA ILE A 166 8.18 21.28 8.22
C ILE A 166 8.28 21.72 9.69
N GLY A 167 8.09 20.80 10.64
CA GLY A 167 8.17 21.04 12.08
C GLY A 167 6.97 21.79 12.66
N GLY A 168 7.11 22.33 13.87
CA GLY A 168 6.05 23.04 14.60
C GLY A 168 5.01 22.11 15.25
N GLU A 169 4.04 22.70 15.94
CA GLU A 169 3.00 21.97 16.70
C GLU A 169 2.15 21.03 15.84
N SER A 170 2.08 21.31 14.54
CA SER A 170 1.30 20.59 13.54
C SER A 170 2.07 19.51 12.78
N THR A 171 3.29 19.16 13.22
CA THR A 171 4.13 18.14 12.54
C THR A 171 3.42 16.79 12.40
N LEU A 172 3.56 16.16 11.23
CA LEU A 172 3.04 14.82 10.93
C LEU A 172 3.79 13.71 11.68
N PHE A 173 4.93 14.02 12.30
CA PHE A 173 5.64 13.07 13.16
C PHE A 173 4.98 12.92 14.54
N ASP A 174 4.10 13.84 14.93
CA ASP A 174 3.19 13.65 16.06
C ASP A 174 1.95 12.87 15.59
N VAL A 175 1.63 11.80 16.31
CA VAL A 175 0.49 10.93 16.03
C VAL A 175 -0.83 11.68 16.17
N ALA A 176 -0.91 12.67 17.07
CA ALA A 176 -2.11 13.47 17.27
C ALA A 176 -2.55 14.18 15.98
N ASN A 177 -1.58 14.60 15.16
CA ASN A 177 -1.81 15.30 13.88
C ASN A 177 -2.17 14.37 12.71
N LEU A 178 -2.32 13.06 12.98
CA LEU A 178 -2.75 12.05 11.99
C LEU A 178 -4.09 11.42 12.35
N LEU A 179 -4.61 11.72 13.55
CA LEU A 179 -5.91 11.22 13.99
C LEU A 179 -7.03 11.83 13.13
N PRO A 180 -8.19 11.14 13.03
CA PRO A 180 -9.35 11.69 12.36
C PRO A 180 -9.85 12.95 13.07
N ASP A 181 -10.21 13.96 12.28
CA ASP A 181 -10.89 15.17 12.75
C ASP A 181 -12.39 14.91 12.95
N VAL A 182 -13.17 15.94 13.28
CA VAL A 182 -14.63 15.88 13.51
C VAL A 182 -15.43 15.30 12.33
N ASP A 183 -14.89 15.34 11.12
CA ASP A 183 -15.46 14.79 9.90
C ASP A 183 -15.05 13.33 9.62
N GLY A 184 -14.25 12.72 10.51
CA GLY A 184 -13.73 11.37 10.36
C GLY A 184 -12.55 11.26 9.40
N ILE A 185 -12.07 12.38 8.86
CA ILE A 185 -10.96 12.42 7.90
C ILE A 185 -9.65 12.57 8.67
N PRO A 186 -8.62 11.73 8.41
CA PRO A 186 -7.29 11.95 8.97
C PRO A 186 -6.82 13.39 8.71
N MET A 187 -6.37 14.07 9.77
CA MET A 187 -5.91 15.45 9.67
C MET A 187 -4.81 15.59 8.61
N ARG A 188 -4.82 16.73 7.92
CA ARG A 188 -3.77 17.15 6.96
C ARG A 188 -3.48 16.12 5.86
N SER A 189 -4.50 15.34 5.51
CA SER A 189 -4.40 14.20 4.61
C SER A 189 -5.51 14.22 3.57
N ARG A 190 -5.23 13.59 2.43
CA ARG A 190 -6.22 13.32 1.38
C ARG A 190 -6.24 11.84 1.02
N PRO A 191 -7.37 11.29 0.58
CA PRO A 191 -7.40 9.93 0.06
C PRO A 191 -6.65 9.90 -1.27
N VAL A 192 -5.78 8.91 -1.46
CA VAL A 192 -5.00 8.74 -2.70
C VAL A 192 -5.33 7.47 -3.45
N ALA A 193 -5.84 6.45 -2.77
CA ALA A 193 -6.31 5.22 -3.40
C ALA A 193 -7.36 4.52 -2.54
N ASP A 194 -8.29 3.84 -3.21
CA ASP A 194 -9.24 2.90 -2.62
C ASP A 194 -8.83 1.45 -2.89
N GLY A 195 -9.51 0.50 -2.23
CA GLY A 195 -9.24 -0.93 -2.41
C GLY A 195 -7.83 -1.36 -2.04
N VAL A 196 -7.12 -0.60 -1.20
CA VAL A 196 -5.82 -0.98 -0.65
C VAL A 196 -6.06 -1.87 0.57
N LEU A 197 -5.88 -3.17 0.43
CA LEU A 197 -6.11 -4.13 1.51
C LEU A 197 -4.97 -4.10 2.54
N TYR A 198 -3.74 -3.92 2.06
CA TYR A 198 -2.55 -3.92 2.90
C TYR A 198 -1.44 -3.09 2.27
N LEU A 199 -0.71 -2.35 3.11
CA LEU A 199 0.49 -1.63 2.75
C LEU A 199 1.54 -1.86 3.83
N ALA A 200 2.75 -2.22 3.41
CA ALA A 200 3.88 -2.39 4.30
C ALA A 200 5.18 -1.95 3.65
N TRP A 201 6.16 -1.66 4.50
CA TRP A 201 7.51 -1.33 4.10
C TRP A 201 8.52 -2.30 4.69
N SER A 202 9.65 -2.40 4.03
CA SER A 202 10.78 -3.21 4.48
C SER A 202 12.07 -2.47 4.13
N PHE A 203 12.92 -2.25 5.12
CA PHE A 203 14.06 -1.36 5.01
C PHE A 203 15.39 -2.11 5.12
N TRP A 204 16.36 -1.62 4.36
CA TRP A 204 17.78 -1.92 4.48
C TRP A 204 18.55 -0.60 4.53
N GLY A 205 19.74 -0.61 5.13
CA GLY A 205 20.54 0.60 5.29
C GLY A 205 21.34 0.60 6.58
N GLY A 206 22.05 1.69 6.85
CA GLY A 206 23.08 1.72 7.89
C GLY A 206 24.15 0.65 7.62
N ASP A 207 24.38 -0.21 8.60
CA ASP A 207 25.24 -1.39 8.45
C ASP A 207 24.56 -2.60 7.80
N ARG A 208 23.23 -2.60 7.65
CA ARG A 208 22.40 -3.71 7.14
C ARG A 208 22.16 -3.62 5.64
N ARG A 209 23.19 -3.87 4.84
CA ARG A 209 23.03 -4.00 3.38
C ARG A 209 22.09 -5.15 3.04
N ARG A 210 21.28 -5.01 1.98
CA ARG A 210 20.42 -6.08 1.46
C ARG A 210 21.17 -7.40 1.24
N TRP A 211 22.43 -7.31 0.83
CA TRP A 211 23.33 -8.45 0.66
C TRP A 211 24.60 -8.24 1.49
N SER A 212 24.99 -9.26 2.25
CA SER A 212 26.28 -9.35 2.94
C SER A 212 26.89 -10.72 2.67
N ASP A 213 28.15 -10.76 2.21
CA ASP A 213 28.86 -11.99 1.84
C ASP A 213 28.05 -12.95 0.93
N GLY A 214 27.35 -12.37 -0.05
CA GLY A 214 26.49 -13.11 -0.98
C GLY A 214 25.18 -13.65 -0.38
N LYS A 215 24.88 -13.37 0.89
CA LYS A 215 23.63 -13.75 1.57
C LYS A 215 22.69 -12.57 1.72
N SER A 216 21.41 -12.80 1.42
CA SER A 216 20.36 -11.82 1.64
C SER A 216 20.17 -11.60 3.13
N GLN A 217 20.19 -10.35 3.57
CA GLN A 217 19.89 -9.96 4.95
C GLN A 217 18.39 -9.77 5.11
N GLN A 218 17.88 -10.05 6.32
CA GLN A 218 16.50 -9.77 6.66
C GLN A 218 16.27 -8.27 6.73
N ALA A 219 15.22 -7.81 6.06
CA ALA A 219 14.79 -6.41 6.10
C ALA A 219 14.15 -6.10 7.45
N LEU A 220 14.21 -4.82 7.85
CA LEU A 220 13.47 -4.36 9.02
C LEU A 220 12.07 -3.88 8.59
N PRO A 221 10.99 -4.28 9.29
CA PRO A 221 9.64 -3.85 8.96
C PRO A 221 9.30 -2.45 9.48
N TYR A 222 10.24 -1.82 10.19
CA TYR A 222 10.16 -0.48 10.75
C TYR A 222 11.47 0.25 10.48
N TRP A 223 11.45 1.57 10.66
CA TRP A 223 12.67 2.38 10.64
C TRP A 223 12.47 3.64 11.46
N ASP A 224 13.50 4.06 12.19
CA ASP A 224 13.56 5.37 12.84
C ASP A 224 14.92 5.97 12.53
N SER A 225 14.93 7.03 11.72
CA SER A 225 16.18 7.66 11.32
C SER A 225 16.95 8.22 12.51
N THR A 226 16.26 8.67 13.56
CA THR A 226 16.88 9.29 14.73
C THR A 226 17.44 8.28 15.72
N ARG A 227 17.02 7.01 15.62
CA ARG A 227 17.36 5.92 16.55
C ARG A 227 17.03 6.24 18.02
N GLY A 228 16.05 7.12 18.24
CA GLY A 228 15.67 7.60 19.57
C GLY A 228 14.15 7.60 19.85
N ILE A 229 13.32 7.35 18.84
CA ILE A 229 11.85 7.29 18.93
C ILE A 229 11.38 5.84 19.11
N LEU A 230 11.81 4.94 18.22
CA LEU A 230 11.41 3.54 18.25
C LEU A 230 12.47 2.71 18.97
N GLU A 231 12.12 2.11 20.10
CA GLU A 231 12.99 1.14 20.76
C GLU A 231 13.02 -0.16 19.93
N PRO A 232 14.15 -0.51 19.31
CA PRO A 232 14.22 -1.64 18.43
C PRO A 232 14.35 -2.94 19.22
N SER A 233 14.00 -4.07 18.61
CA SER A 233 14.33 -5.38 19.20
C SER A 233 15.84 -5.56 19.30
N ALA A 234 16.31 -6.31 20.32
CA ALA A 234 17.73 -6.56 20.53
C ALA A 234 18.43 -7.17 19.29
N ASP A 235 17.71 -7.96 18.50
CA ASP A 235 18.22 -8.66 17.32
C ASP A 235 18.20 -7.80 16.03
N SER A 236 17.63 -6.59 16.10
CA SER A 236 17.51 -5.68 14.95
C SER A 236 18.85 -5.15 14.43
N GLY A 237 19.90 -5.20 15.27
CA GLY A 237 21.21 -4.59 15.04
C GLY A 237 21.21 -3.07 14.85
N ILE A 238 20.11 -2.37 15.13
CA ILE A 238 20.08 -0.90 15.19
C ILE A 238 20.51 -0.47 16.59
N ALA A 239 21.55 0.38 16.65
CA ALA A 239 21.94 1.02 17.90
C ALA A 239 20.90 2.08 18.29
N TRP A 240 20.32 1.97 19.48
CA TRP A 240 19.31 2.89 20.01
C TRP A 240 19.85 3.70 21.19
N ASP A 241 19.52 4.99 21.20
CA ASP A 241 19.71 5.89 22.34
C ASP A 241 18.61 6.95 22.29
N ALA A 242 17.80 7.07 23.34
CA ALA A 242 16.76 8.10 23.44
C ALA A 242 17.33 9.53 23.22
N ARG A 243 18.60 9.76 23.54
CA ARG A 243 19.28 11.06 23.34
C ARG A 243 19.62 11.34 21.88
N SER A 244 19.65 10.33 21.01
CA SER A 244 19.91 10.53 19.58
C SER A 244 18.76 11.27 18.89
N ARG A 245 17.55 11.29 19.47
CA ARG A 245 16.41 12.08 18.97
C ARG A 245 16.74 13.56 18.76
N ASP A 246 17.56 14.13 19.64
CA ASP A 246 17.95 15.54 19.62
C ASP A 246 19.33 15.76 18.98
N ARG A 247 19.93 14.72 18.36
CA ARG A 247 21.26 14.75 17.76
C ARG A 247 21.21 14.34 16.29
N HIS A 248 20.99 15.31 15.43
CA HIS A 248 20.93 15.11 13.97
C HIS A 248 22.20 14.45 13.36
N GLU A 249 23.34 14.50 14.05
CA GLU A 249 24.57 13.81 13.62
C GLU A 249 24.45 12.29 13.72
N ASP A 250 23.60 11.81 14.63
CA ASP A 250 23.33 10.40 14.90
C ASP A 250 22.33 9.80 13.90
N ASP A 251 21.70 10.62 13.05
CA ASP A 251 20.65 10.17 12.14
C ASP A 251 21.18 9.18 11.08
N VAL A 252 20.49 8.05 10.93
CA VAL A 252 20.80 6.99 9.97
C VAL A 252 19.58 6.73 9.08
N PHE A 253 19.74 6.95 7.79
CA PHE A 253 18.66 6.72 6.82
C PHE A 253 18.79 5.35 6.16
N PRO A 254 17.66 4.74 5.73
CA PRO A 254 17.73 3.51 4.97
C PRO A 254 18.34 3.78 3.59
N ASP A 255 19.09 2.82 3.05
CA ASP A 255 19.61 2.88 1.68
C ASP A 255 18.56 2.41 0.65
N THR A 256 17.61 1.60 1.12
CA THR A 256 16.64 0.88 0.30
C THR A 256 15.36 0.65 1.09
N ALA A 257 14.23 0.91 0.46
CA ALA A 257 12.91 0.52 0.96
C ALA A 257 12.23 -0.38 -0.09
N GLU A 258 11.66 -1.50 0.35
CA GLU A 258 10.70 -2.27 -0.43
C GLU A 258 9.29 -1.93 0.04
N ILE A 259 8.41 -1.64 -0.92
CA ILE A 259 6.98 -1.44 -0.69
C ILE A 259 6.28 -2.74 -1.04
N LEU A 260 5.45 -3.25 -0.13
CA LEU A 260 4.49 -4.31 -0.36
C LEU A 260 3.09 -3.70 -0.37
N LEU A 261 2.42 -3.77 -1.51
CA LEU A 261 1.05 -3.30 -1.71
C LEU A 261 0.16 -4.49 -2.03
N VAL A 262 -0.98 -4.60 -1.38
CA VAL A 262 -2.01 -5.59 -1.70
C VAL A 262 -3.29 -4.87 -2.07
N LEU A 263 -3.74 -5.07 -3.30
CA LEU A 263 -4.95 -4.44 -3.82
C LEU A 263 -6.10 -5.43 -3.92
N ASN A 264 -7.28 -4.95 -3.57
CA ASN A 264 -8.55 -5.59 -3.86
C ASN A 264 -8.70 -5.64 -5.40
N PRO A 265 -8.99 -6.83 -6.00
CA PRO A 265 -9.20 -6.92 -7.43
C PRO A 265 -10.30 -5.95 -7.89
N SER A 266 -10.06 -5.26 -9.01
CA SER A 266 -10.91 -4.18 -9.50
C SER A 266 -12.34 -4.60 -9.87
N ARG A 267 -12.59 -5.89 -10.07
CA ARG A 267 -13.94 -6.43 -10.24
C ARG A 267 -14.36 -7.16 -8.98
N SER A 268 -15.61 -6.92 -8.57
CA SER A 268 -16.31 -7.68 -7.53
C SER A 268 -16.23 -9.17 -7.81
N ARG A 269 -15.33 -9.87 -7.11
CA ARG A 269 -15.34 -11.33 -7.06
C ARG A 269 -16.46 -11.76 -6.13
N ALA A 270 -17.07 -12.91 -6.42
CA ALA A 270 -17.86 -13.61 -5.43
C ALA A 270 -16.89 -14.06 -4.32
N LEU A 271 -16.80 -13.27 -3.26
CA LEU A 271 -15.95 -13.57 -2.12
C LEU A 271 -16.52 -14.79 -1.40
N ALA A 272 -15.66 -15.76 -1.12
CA ALA A 272 -16.03 -16.90 -0.33
C ALA A 272 -16.43 -16.49 1.07
N ARG A 273 -17.33 -17.27 1.67
CA ARG A 273 -17.83 -17.03 3.02
C ARG A 273 -17.67 -18.25 3.87
N LEU A 274 -17.36 -18.01 5.15
CA LEU A 274 -17.34 -19.07 6.14
C LEU A 274 -18.71 -19.75 6.22
N THR A 275 -18.72 -21.09 6.20
CA THR A 275 -19.95 -21.88 6.34
C THR A 275 -20.29 -22.17 7.80
N THR A 276 -19.32 -22.03 8.69
CA THR A 276 -19.42 -22.27 10.13
C THR A 276 -18.73 -21.12 10.88
N ASP A 277 -19.09 -20.94 12.14
CA ASP A 277 -18.30 -20.09 13.04
C ASP A 277 -16.92 -20.75 13.26
N ILE A 278 -15.89 -19.95 13.50
CA ILE A 278 -14.53 -20.40 13.82
C ILE A 278 -14.01 -19.67 15.06
N GLY A 279 -13.28 -20.39 15.90
CA GLY A 279 -12.55 -19.85 17.04
C GLY A 279 -11.23 -19.19 16.63
N ASP A 280 -10.51 -18.63 17.60
CA ASP A 280 -9.18 -18.04 17.45
C ASP A 280 -8.06 -19.10 17.25
N ASP A 281 -8.21 -20.28 17.84
CA ASP A 281 -7.27 -21.40 17.70
C ASP A 281 -7.52 -22.29 16.46
N ASP A 282 -8.63 -22.07 15.74
CA ASP A 282 -8.97 -22.88 14.57
C ASP A 282 -8.03 -22.59 13.38
N ASP A 283 -7.47 -23.66 12.80
CA ASP A 283 -6.54 -23.65 11.66
C ASP A 283 -7.18 -24.17 10.35
N VAL A 284 -8.44 -24.61 10.41
CA VAL A 284 -9.23 -25.07 9.27
C VAL A 284 -10.46 -24.18 9.08
N LEU A 285 -10.57 -23.56 7.92
CA LEU A 285 -11.68 -22.67 7.56
C LEU A 285 -12.49 -23.33 6.45
N ILE A 286 -13.78 -23.57 6.69
CA ILE A 286 -14.69 -24.16 5.70
C ILE A 286 -15.47 -23.04 5.01
N LEU A 287 -15.40 -22.99 3.68
CA LEU A 287 -16.03 -21.94 2.88
C LEU A 287 -17.08 -22.50 1.90
N ASP A 288 -17.94 -21.62 1.40
CA ASP A 288 -18.94 -21.97 0.40
C ASP A 288 -18.33 -22.26 -1.00
N SER A 289 -17.23 -21.59 -1.35
CA SER A 289 -16.50 -21.79 -2.60
C SER A 289 -15.05 -21.31 -2.46
N VAL A 290 -14.09 -22.02 -3.06
CA VAL A 290 -12.67 -21.59 -3.10
C VAL A 290 -12.12 -21.40 -4.52
N ASN A 291 -13.00 -21.44 -5.53
CA ASN A 291 -12.60 -21.45 -6.94
C ASN A 291 -11.86 -20.18 -7.41
N GLU A 292 -12.06 -19.06 -6.71
CA GLU A 292 -11.50 -17.75 -7.06
C GLU A 292 -10.12 -17.48 -6.44
N TYR A 293 -9.61 -18.39 -5.60
CA TYR A 293 -8.32 -18.24 -4.90
C TYR A 293 -7.21 -18.96 -5.66
N SER A 294 -6.01 -18.36 -5.65
CA SER A 294 -4.84 -18.97 -6.25
C SER A 294 -4.39 -20.16 -5.42
N THR A 295 -4.13 -21.29 -6.08
CA THR A 295 -3.44 -22.45 -5.51
C THR A 295 -1.92 -22.37 -5.69
N ASN A 296 -1.43 -21.34 -6.40
CA ASN A 296 -0.01 -21.13 -6.65
C ASN A 296 0.54 -20.02 -5.75
N GLY A 297 1.67 -20.28 -5.11
CA GLY A 297 2.36 -19.34 -4.22
C GLY A 297 1.73 -19.25 -2.84
N GLN A 298 2.16 -18.27 -2.05
CA GLN A 298 1.57 -17.99 -0.74
C GLN A 298 0.22 -17.29 -0.91
N LEU A 299 -0.81 -17.80 -0.23
CA LEU A 299 -2.14 -17.22 -0.23
C LEU A 299 -2.42 -16.52 1.11
N HIS A 300 -2.55 -15.20 1.06
CA HIS A 300 -3.05 -14.42 2.19
C HIS A 300 -4.52 -14.09 1.98
N ILE A 301 -5.31 -14.29 3.03
CA ILE A 301 -6.71 -13.86 3.09
C ILE A 301 -6.91 -12.94 4.28
N ARG A 302 -7.95 -12.11 4.21
CA ARG A 302 -8.42 -11.27 5.30
C ARG A 302 -9.84 -11.67 5.67
N LEU A 303 -10.07 -11.94 6.95
CA LEU A 303 -11.40 -12.07 7.56
C LEU A 303 -11.62 -10.87 8.48
N ASP A 304 -12.61 -10.03 8.17
CA ASP A 304 -12.83 -8.76 8.87
C ASP A 304 -11.54 -7.92 8.94
N SER A 305 -10.91 -7.82 10.13
CA SER A 305 -9.61 -7.16 10.33
C SER A 305 -8.42 -8.11 10.48
N GLU A 306 -8.63 -9.42 10.56
CA GLU A 306 -7.56 -10.41 10.72
C GLU A 306 -6.98 -10.84 9.37
N TRP A 307 -5.65 -10.88 9.27
CA TRP A 307 -4.94 -11.51 8.17
C TRP A 307 -4.53 -12.94 8.53
N ILE A 308 -4.74 -13.85 7.57
CA ILE A 308 -4.45 -15.28 7.69
C ILE A 308 -3.61 -15.70 6.49
N LEU A 309 -2.54 -16.46 6.73
CA LEU A 309 -1.78 -17.15 5.70
C LEU A 309 -2.35 -18.56 5.56
N VAL A 310 -2.88 -18.88 4.38
CA VAL A 310 -3.44 -20.19 4.06
C VAL A 310 -2.30 -21.15 3.71
N GLY A 311 -2.24 -22.29 4.39
CA GLY A 311 -1.28 -23.35 4.10
C GLY A 311 -1.62 -24.11 2.82
N GLU A 312 -2.82 -24.68 2.75
CA GLU A 312 -3.29 -25.43 1.59
C GLU A 312 -4.81 -25.28 1.37
N ILE A 313 -5.26 -25.45 0.12
CA ILE A 313 -6.68 -25.53 -0.23
C ILE A 313 -7.06 -27.00 -0.44
N LYS A 314 -7.96 -27.54 0.38
CA LYS A 314 -8.50 -28.91 0.28
C LYS A 314 -10.01 -28.89 0.12
N GLY A 315 -10.51 -29.26 -1.06
CA GLY A 315 -11.94 -29.19 -1.35
C GLY A 315 -12.43 -27.74 -1.25
N ASN A 316 -13.37 -27.48 -0.35
CA ASN A 316 -13.88 -26.14 -0.05
C ASN A 316 -13.30 -25.56 1.26
N SER A 317 -12.15 -26.06 1.71
CA SER A 317 -11.54 -25.65 2.96
C SER A 317 -10.14 -25.08 2.76
N PHE A 318 -9.80 -24.08 3.56
CA PHE A 318 -8.42 -23.68 3.81
C PHE A 318 -7.93 -24.44 5.04
N VAL A 319 -6.79 -25.11 4.93
CA VAL A 319 -6.19 -25.92 5.99
C VAL A 319 -4.78 -25.46 6.30
N ASP A 320 -4.28 -25.84 7.48
CA ASP A 320 -2.96 -25.46 7.98
C ASP A 320 -2.80 -23.91 7.99
N CYS A 321 -3.87 -23.21 8.37
CA CYS A 321 -3.92 -21.75 8.36
C CYS A 321 -3.10 -21.17 9.51
N GLN A 322 -2.16 -20.29 9.17
CA GLN A 322 -1.47 -19.46 10.15
C GLN A 322 -2.27 -18.17 10.38
N ARG A 323 -2.90 -18.09 11.56
CA ARG A 323 -3.70 -16.98 12.05
C ARG A 323 -2.85 -15.77 12.48
N GLY A 324 -3.43 -14.58 12.52
CA GLY A 324 -2.77 -13.39 13.07
C GLY A 324 -1.49 -12.94 12.34
N VAL A 325 -1.40 -13.09 11.02
CA VAL A 325 -0.21 -12.63 10.27
C VAL A 325 -0.30 -11.13 9.97
N ARG A 326 0.76 -10.52 9.44
CA ARG A 326 0.78 -9.09 9.05
C ARG A 326 0.42 -8.10 10.18
N GLY A 327 0.72 -8.48 11.42
CA GLY A 327 0.51 -7.64 12.60
C GLY A 327 -0.88 -7.77 13.23
N THR A 328 -1.77 -8.61 12.70
CA THR A 328 -3.09 -8.85 13.30
C THR A 328 -3.02 -9.90 14.41
N GLN A 329 -4.12 -10.11 15.12
CA GLN A 329 -4.26 -11.18 16.11
C GLN A 329 -5.36 -12.14 15.66
N ALA A 330 -5.24 -13.39 16.07
CA ALA A 330 -6.28 -14.39 15.86
C ALA A 330 -7.56 -13.99 16.60
N ALA A 331 -8.71 -14.08 15.94
CA ALA A 331 -10.00 -13.73 16.52
C ALA A 331 -11.10 -14.73 16.13
N GLU A 332 -12.19 -14.75 16.89
CA GLU A 332 -13.37 -15.50 16.48
C GLU A 332 -14.04 -14.84 15.27
N HIS A 333 -14.53 -15.65 14.31
CA HIS A 333 -15.30 -15.15 13.17
C HIS A 333 -16.59 -15.93 13.00
N LEU A 334 -17.66 -15.20 12.68
CA LEU A 334 -18.97 -15.78 12.49
C LEU A 334 -19.14 -16.36 11.07
N ARG A 335 -20.02 -17.34 10.96
CA ARG A 335 -20.55 -17.84 9.70
C ARG A 335 -21.00 -16.67 8.83
N GLY A 336 -20.61 -16.70 7.56
CA GLY A 336 -20.94 -15.69 6.58
C GLY A 336 -19.90 -14.57 6.43
N THR A 337 -18.90 -14.50 7.32
CA THR A 337 -17.73 -13.62 7.18
C THR A 337 -17.01 -13.92 5.87
N ARG A 338 -16.64 -12.85 5.16
CA ARG A 338 -16.07 -12.93 3.81
C ARG A 338 -14.55 -13.12 3.90
N ALA A 339 -14.01 -14.09 3.16
CA ALA A 339 -12.58 -14.25 2.95
C ALA A 339 -12.12 -13.37 1.79
N VAL A 340 -11.48 -12.24 2.09
CA VAL A 340 -10.97 -11.33 1.05
C VAL A 340 -9.55 -11.70 0.69
N SER A 341 -9.24 -11.87 -0.59
CA SER A 341 -7.86 -11.99 -1.08
C SER A 341 -7.54 -10.88 -2.08
N GLY A 342 -6.29 -10.44 -2.11
CA GLY A 342 -5.82 -9.39 -2.99
C GLY A 342 -4.71 -9.84 -3.92
N THR A 343 -4.35 -8.96 -4.85
CA THR A 343 -3.15 -9.13 -5.67
C THR A 343 -1.98 -8.40 -5.02
N GLU A 344 -0.87 -9.10 -4.80
CA GLU A 344 0.33 -8.54 -4.19
C GLU A 344 1.27 -7.93 -5.24
N PHE A 345 1.76 -6.72 -4.95
CA PHE A 345 2.75 -6.01 -5.73
C PHE A 345 3.90 -5.62 -4.83
N ARG A 346 5.13 -5.86 -5.30
CA ARG A 346 6.35 -5.46 -4.60
C ARG A 346 7.19 -4.56 -5.46
N ARG A 347 7.75 -3.51 -4.87
CA ARG A 347 8.70 -2.63 -5.55
C ARG A 347 9.79 -2.19 -4.59
N THR A 348 11.04 -2.41 -5.00
CA THR A 348 12.21 -1.88 -4.30
C THR A 348 12.55 -0.48 -4.82
N ILE A 349 12.76 0.47 -3.92
CA ILE A 349 13.16 1.85 -4.17
C ILE A 349 14.49 2.11 -3.44
N ARG A 350 15.43 2.75 -4.13
CA ARG A 350 16.66 3.28 -3.52
C ARG A 350 16.41 4.69 -3.00
N ILE A 351 16.84 4.96 -1.78
CA ILE A 351 16.76 6.28 -1.17
C ILE A 351 18.09 6.99 -1.40
N PRO A 352 18.13 8.09 -2.17
CA PRO A 352 19.36 8.81 -2.46
C PRO A 352 19.89 9.53 -1.21
N GLY A 353 21.20 9.72 -1.14
CA GLY A 353 21.83 10.50 -0.06
C GLY A 353 21.74 9.88 1.34
N TYR A 354 21.51 8.57 1.46
CA TYR A 354 21.44 7.90 2.76
C TYR A 354 22.69 8.18 3.61
N ARG A 355 22.48 8.49 4.89
CA ARG A 355 23.54 8.61 5.89
C ARG A 355 23.70 7.26 6.60
N ASP A 356 24.87 6.65 6.45
CA ASP A 356 25.27 5.47 7.23
C ASP A 356 25.95 5.95 8.53
N ALA A 357 25.85 5.17 9.60
CA ALA A 357 26.53 5.39 10.87
C ALA A 357 28.07 5.49 10.73
N ARG A 358 28.60 5.05 9.59
CA ARG A 358 30.03 5.14 9.23
C ARG A 358 30.42 6.47 8.57
N GLY A 359 29.50 7.41 8.42
CA GLY A 359 29.69 8.67 7.69
C GLY A 359 29.54 8.52 6.18
N PRO A 360 29.51 9.64 5.42
CA PRO A 360 29.50 9.60 3.97
C PRO A 360 30.77 8.89 3.46
N ARG A 361 30.61 7.94 2.53
CA ARG A 361 31.73 7.34 1.79
C ARG A 361 31.93 8.02 0.45
#